data_AF-V4BC24-F1
#
_entry.id   AF-V4BC24-F1
#
_cell.length_a   1.000
_cell.length_b   1.000
_cell.length_c   1.000
_cell.angle_alpha   90.00
_cell.angle_beta   90.00
_cell.angle_gamma   90.00
#
_symmetry.space_group_name_H-M   'P 1'
#
loop_
_entity.id
_entity.type
_entity.pdbx_description
1 polymer ?
#
loop_
_entity_poly.entity_id
_entity_poly.type
_entity_poly.pdbx_seq_one_letter_code
_entity_poly.pdbx_strand_id
1 'polypeptide(L)'
;MFAQAYKVYADEKYLKACQRCAELVWQKGLLRKGPGICHGVAGSGYVFLLLYRLTNDPKYLHRAVKFAEFLSSSEFQSGARTPDSPSSLYEGWAGTLCFISDLMQPEKAEFPFFDVF
;
A
#
# COMPACT_ATOMS: atom_id res chain seq x y z
N MET A 1 -3.81 8.41 -9.07
CA MET A 1 -3.77 9.62 -9.93
C MET A 1 -2.49 9.71 -10.78
N PHE A 2 -1.28 9.84 -10.23
CA PHE A 2 -0.04 9.93 -11.04
C PHE A 2 0.23 8.68 -11.90
N ALA A 3 0.00 7.48 -11.35
CA ALA A 3 0.15 6.25 -12.12
C ALA A 3 -0.80 6.20 -13.33
N GLN A 4 -2.05 6.66 -13.17
CA GLN A 4 -2.99 6.76 -14.29
C GLN A 4 -2.55 7.80 -15.32
N ALA A 5 -2.07 8.96 -14.86
CA ALA A 5 -1.53 9.97 -15.76
C ALA A 5 -0.32 9.45 -16.56
N TYR A 6 0.56 8.66 -15.94
CA TYR A 6 1.67 8.01 -16.64
C TYR A 6 1.16 7.02 -17.71
N LYS A 7 0.14 6.21 -17.40
CA LYS A 7 -0.47 5.29 -18.37
C LYS A 7 -1.08 6.00 -19.57
N VAL A 8 -1.78 7.11 -19.34
CA VAL A 8 -2.49 7.86 -20.40
C VAL A 8 -1.53 8.68 -21.26
N TYR A 9 -0.59 9.39 -20.62
CA TYR A 9 0.25 10.39 -21.30
C TYR A 9 1.66 9.91 -21.61
N ALA A 10 2.11 8.78 -21.05
CA ALA A 10 3.46 8.24 -21.18
C ALA A 10 4.59 9.24 -20.83
N ASP A 11 4.28 10.28 -20.04
CA ASP A 11 5.24 11.30 -19.62
C ASP A 11 5.95 10.87 -18.32
N GLU A 12 7.26 10.67 -18.43
CA GLU A 12 8.18 10.28 -17.35
C GLU A 12 8.05 11.11 -16.06
N LYS A 13 7.59 12.37 -16.14
CA LYS A 13 7.40 13.19 -14.94
C LYS A 13 6.40 12.57 -13.96
N TYR A 14 5.40 11.85 -14.46
CA TYR A 14 4.39 11.18 -13.64
C TYR A 14 4.95 9.94 -12.96
N LEU A 15 5.76 9.14 -13.67
CA LEU A 15 6.45 8.01 -13.06
C LEU A 15 7.42 8.47 -11.96
N LYS A 16 8.19 9.54 -12.22
CA LYS A 16 9.07 10.17 -11.21
C LYS A 16 8.28 10.71 -10.01
N ALA A 17 7.06 11.18 -10.20
CA ALA A 17 6.18 11.56 -9.09
C ALA A 17 5.77 10.34 -8.25
N CYS A 18 5.34 9.25 -8.88
CA CYS A 18 5.04 7.98 -8.18
C CYS A 18 6.22 7.49 -7.35
N GLN A 19 7.43 7.48 -7.94
CA GLN A 19 8.65 7.04 -7.26
C GLN A 19 8.97 7.89 -6.03
N ARG A 20 8.85 9.23 -6.14
CA ARG A 20 9.05 10.14 -5.00
C ARG A 20 8.01 9.90 -3.89
N CYS A 21 6.74 9.68 -4.24
CA CYS A 21 5.71 9.31 -3.27
C CYS A 21 6.07 7.97 -2.59
N ALA A 22 6.52 6.98 -3.34
CA ALA A 22 6.92 5.68 -2.80
C ALA A 22 8.12 5.78 -1.85
N GLU A 23 9.09 6.66 -2.11
CA GLU A 23 10.19 6.90 -1.17
C GLU A 23 9.71 7.56 0.14
N LEU A 24 8.76 8.50 0.06
CA LEU A 24 8.18 9.10 1.26
C LEU A 24 7.38 8.07 2.07
N VAL A 25 6.58 7.25 1.40
CA VAL A 25 5.82 6.15 2.03
C VAL A 25 6.78 5.13 2.64
N TRP A 26 7.90 4.83 2.00
CA TRP A 26 8.91 3.94 2.57
C TRP A 26 9.49 4.48 3.87
N GLN A 27 9.78 5.78 3.93
CA GLN A 27 10.36 6.41 5.11
C GLN A 27 9.35 6.64 6.25
N LYS A 28 8.06 6.82 5.93
CA LYS A 28 7.06 7.35 6.89
C LYS A 28 5.72 6.62 6.91
N GLY A 29 5.53 5.57 6.10
CA GLY A 29 4.26 4.87 5.92
C GLY A 29 3.94 3.81 6.98
N LEU A 30 4.85 3.54 7.92
CA LEU A 30 4.59 2.69 9.07
C LEU A 30 3.83 3.49 10.14
N LEU A 31 2.53 3.67 9.91
CA LEU A 31 1.68 4.53 10.72
C LEU A 31 1.26 3.86 12.02
N ARG A 32 1.29 4.61 13.14
CA ARG A 32 0.68 4.20 14.42
C ARG A 32 -0.85 4.28 14.43
N LYS A 33 -1.47 4.74 13.35
CA LYS A 33 -2.91 5.01 13.29
C LYS A 33 -3.76 3.74 13.22
N GLY A 34 -3.20 2.65 12.70
CA GLY A 34 -3.91 1.38 12.63
C GLY A 34 -3.57 0.55 11.39
N PRO A 35 -4.23 -0.59 11.21
CA PRO A 35 -3.89 -1.59 10.20
C PRO A 35 -4.52 -1.30 8.83
N GLY A 36 -5.62 -0.53 8.80
CA GLY A 36 -6.49 -0.39 7.63
C GLY A 36 -5.87 0.28 6.41
N ILE A 37 -6.70 0.37 5.36
CA ILE A 37 -6.27 0.83 4.03
C ILE A 37 -6.52 2.32 3.76
N CYS A 38 -7.40 2.98 4.51
CA CYS A 38 -7.69 4.40 4.32
C CYS A 38 -6.52 5.30 4.76
N HIS A 39 -5.92 4.97 5.90
CA HIS A 39 -4.85 5.76 6.52
C HIS A 39 -4.08 4.93 7.56
N GLY A 40 -3.84 3.67 7.22
CA GLY A 40 -3.06 2.73 8.01
C GLY A 40 -1.91 2.11 7.22
N VAL A 41 -1.27 1.11 7.82
CA VAL A 41 -0.09 0.47 7.23
C VAL A 41 -0.44 -0.29 5.94
N ALA A 42 -1.55 -1.05 5.91
CA ALA A 42 -1.90 -1.81 4.72
C ALA A 42 -2.14 -0.91 3.49
N GLY A 43 -2.79 0.23 3.69
CA GLY A 43 -3.01 1.22 2.63
C GLY A 43 -1.69 1.81 2.10
N SER A 44 -0.73 2.02 3.00
CA SER A 44 0.62 2.43 2.62
C SER A 44 1.35 1.32 1.83
N GLY A 45 1.13 0.05 2.18
CA GLY A 45 1.65 -1.12 1.46
C GLY A 45 1.16 -1.19 0.01
N TYR A 46 -0.12 -0.87 -0.23
CA TYR A 46 -0.70 -0.85 -1.58
C TYR A 46 0.00 0.10 -2.55
N VAL A 47 0.64 1.18 -2.07
CA VAL A 47 1.46 2.07 -2.92
C VAL A 47 2.55 1.27 -3.63
N PHE A 48 3.17 0.32 -2.94
CA PHE A 48 4.23 -0.49 -3.52
C PHE A 48 3.69 -1.58 -4.45
N LEU A 49 2.53 -2.16 -4.17
CA LEU A 49 1.86 -3.08 -5.11
C LEU A 49 1.51 -2.36 -6.42
N LEU A 50 1.00 -1.13 -6.33
CA LEU A 50 0.74 -0.30 -7.51
C LEU A 50 2.01 -0.01 -8.31
N LEU A 51 3.11 0.38 -7.66
CA LEU A 51 4.37 0.62 -8.37
C LEU A 51 4.97 -0.66 -8.95
N TYR A 52 4.83 -1.81 -8.26
CA TYR A 52 5.23 -3.10 -8.80
C TYR A 52 4.46 -3.43 -10.08
N ARG A 53 3.12 -3.33 -10.08
CA ARG A 53 2.29 -3.51 -11.28
C ARG A 53 2.67 -2.54 -12.40
N LEU A 54 3.03 -1.31 -12.06
CA LEU A 54 3.37 -0.27 -13.05
C LEU A 54 4.74 -0.46 -13.70
N THR A 55 5.73 -0.98 -12.95
CA THR A 55 7.15 -0.96 -13.34
C THR A 55 7.80 -2.34 -13.46
N ASN A 56 7.18 -3.36 -12.88
CA ASN A 56 7.72 -4.70 -12.68
C ASN A 56 9.05 -4.74 -11.90
N ASP A 57 9.39 -3.67 -11.17
CA ASP A 57 10.60 -3.61 -10.36
C ASP A 57 10.39 -4.36 -9.02
N PRO A 58 11.13 -5.46 -8.77
CA PRO A 58 10.97 -6.29 -7.58
C PRO A 58 11.25 -5.55 -6.27
N LYS A 59 11.95 -4.40 -6.30
CA LYS A 59 12.12 -3.52 -5.14
C LYS A 59 10.79 -3.17 -4.50
N TYR A 60 9.77 -2.86 -5.30
CA TYR A 60 8.47 -2.45 -4.75
C TYR A 60 7.72 -3.63 -4.15
N LEU A 61 7.75 -4.80 -4.80
CA LEU A 61 7.17 -6.01 -4.19
C LEU A 61 7.81 -6.32 -2.84
N HIS A 62 9.14 -6.24 -2.75
CA HIS A 62 9.86 -6.39 -1.48
C HIS A 62 9.36 -5.42 -0.40
N ARG A 63 9.20 -4.13 -0.75
CA ARG A 63 8.69 -3.12 0.19
C ARG A 63 7.25 -3.40 0.64
N ALA A 64 6.38 -3.86 -0.27
CA ALA A 64 5.03 -4.28 0.08
C ALA A 64 5.05 -5.42 1.11
N VAL A 65 5.89 -6.44 0.89
CA VAL A 65 6.07 -7.55 1.85
C VAL A 65 6.55 -7.04 3.21
N LYS A 66 7.49 -6.09 3.26
CA LYS A 66 7.95 -5.50 4.53
C LYS A 66 6.85 -4.78 5.31
N PHE A 67 5.88 -4.19 4.62
CA PHE A 67 4.71 -3.59 5.28
C PHE A 67 3.78 -4.66 5.88
N ALA A 68 3.62 -5.80 5.21
CA ALA A 68 2.88 -6.94 5.74
C ALA A 68 3.59 -7.60 6.93
N GLU A 69 4.90 -7.76 6.87
CA GLU A 69 5.70 -8.23 8.01
C GLU A 69 5.55 -7.31 9.23
N PHE A 70 5.61 -5.99 9.02
CA PHE A 70 5.45 -5.01 10.09
C PHE A 70 4.08 -5.11 10.79
N LEU A 71 2.99 -5.32 10.04
CA LEU A 71 1.65 -5.53 10.60
C LEU A 71 1.59 -6.71 11.59
N SER A 72 2.50 -7.69 11.46
CA SER A 72 2.62 -8.85 12.34
C SER A 72 3.63 -8.64 13.48
N SER A 73 4.34 -7.51 13.51
CA SER A 73 5.39 -7.25 14.49
C SER A 73 4.82 -6.86 15.86
N SER A 74 5.59 -7.12 16.92
CA SER A 74 5.27 -6.66 18.27
C SER A 74 5.27 -5.12 18.38
N GLU A 75 6.09 -4.45 17.58
CA GLU A 75 6.11 -2.99 17.50
C GLU A 75 4.76 -2.43 17.03
N PHE A 76 4.19 -3.02 15.97
CA PHE A 76 2.87 -2.61 15.49
C PHE A 76 1.78 -2.96 16.52
N GLN A 77 1.78 -4.19 17.05
CA GLN A 77 0.77 -4.65 18.00
C GLN A 77 0.71 -3.81 19.29
N SER A 78 1.86 -3.30 19.75
CA SER A 78 1.94 -2.45 20.95
C SER A 78 1.76 -0.97 20.67
N GLY A 79 2.13 -0.50 19.47
CA GLY A 79 2.16 0.93 19.13
C GLY A 79 0.95 1.43 18.32
N ALA A 80 0.16 0.54 17.74
CA ALA A 80 -0.98 0.91 16.90
C ALA A 80 -2.21 1.28 17.74
N ARG A 81 -2.97 2.26 17.25
CA ARG A 81 -4.29 2.59 17.80
C ARG A 81 -5.34 1.60 17.30
N THR A 82 -6.37 1.38 18.13
CA THR A 82 -7.59 0.69 17.70
C THR A 82 -8.43 1.62 16.83
N PRO A 83 -8.82 1.21 15.60
CA PRO A 83 -9.71 1.99 14.76
C PRO A 83 -11.13 2.07 15.33
N ASP A 84 -11.92 3.05 14.90
CA ASP A 84 -13.32 3.21 15.34
C ASP A 84 -14.18 2.00 14.92
N SER A 85 -13.92 1.47 13.72
CA SER A 85 -14.52 0.22 13.22
C SER A 85 -13.44 -0.85 12.93
N PRO A 86 -12.99 -1.64 13.94
CA PRO A 86 -11.82 -2.53 13.83
C PRO A 86 -11.90 -3.64 12.77
N SER A 87 -13.12 -4.04 12.38
CA SER A 87 -13.36 -5.08 11.38
C SER A 87 -13.79 -4.53 10.02
N SER A 88 -13.89 -3.21 9.87
CA SER A 88 -14.32 -2.58 8.61
C SER A 88 -13.26 -2.69 7.51
N LEU A 89 -13.69 -2.49 6.27
CA LEU A 89 -12.79 -2.50 5.11
C LEU A 89 -11.74 -1.38 5.17
N TYR A 90 -12.16 -0.13 5.40
CA TYR A 90 -11.26 1.02 5.24
C TYR A 90 -10.40 1.31 6.47
N GLU A 91 -10.92 1.08 7.67
CA GLU A 91 -10.20 1.40 8.92
C GLU A 91 -9.57 0.16 9.55
N GLY A 92 -10.25 -0.98 9.41
CA GLY A 92 -10.00 -2.20 10.14
C GLY A 92 -9.21 -3.25 9.40
N TRP A 93 -9.21 -4.44 9.97
CA TRP A 93 -8.47 -5.60 9.49
C TRP A 93 -9.00 -6.18 8.18
N ALA A 94 -10.26 -5.93 7.80
CA ALA A 94 -10.78 -6.45 6.54
C ALA A 94 -10.01 -5.89 5.33
N GLY A 95 -9.64 -4.60 5.34
CA GLY A 95 -8.76 -4.05 4.30
C GLY A 95 -7.35 -4.58 4.35
N THR A 96 -6.82 -4.88 5.54
CA THR A 96 -5.53 -5.54 5.68
C THR A 96 -5.53 -6.95 5.09
N LEU A 97 -6.64 -7.69 5.23
CA LEU A 97 -6.79 -9.00 4.60
C LEU A 97 -6.83 -8.89 3.07
N CYS A 98 -7.48 -7.87 2.51
CA CYS A 98 -7.39 -7.58 1.07
C CYS A 98 -5.94 -7.38 0.64
N PHE A 99 -5.19 -6.54 1.36
CA PHE A 99 -3.78 -6.28 1.08
C PHE A 99 -2.92 -7.55 1.12
N ILE A 100 -3.12 -8.40 2.14
CA ILE A 100 -2.38 -9.66 2.28
C ILE A 100 -2.76 -10.66 1.19
N SER A 101 -4.05 -10.74 0.83
CA SER A 101 -4.51 -11.57 -0.29
C SER A 101 -3.88 -11.12 -1.60
N ASP A 102 -3.82 -9.81 -1.84
CA ASP A 102 -3.24 -9.24 -3.05
C ASP A 102 -1.72 -9.44 -3.15
N LEU A 103 -1.02 -9.56 -2.02
CA LEU A 103 0.40 -9.96 -2.02
C LEU A 103 0.63 -11.37 -2.59
N MET A 104 -0.39 -12.24 -2.60
CA MET A 104 -0.28 -13.58 -3.19
C MET A 104 -0.36 -13.56 -4.73
N GLN A 105 -0.97 -12.53 -5.32
CA GLN A 105 -1.07 -12.32 -6.77
C GLN A 105 -0.79 -10.85 -7.10
N PRO A 106 0.45 -10.37 -6.86
CA PRO A 106 0.77 -8.94 -6.88
C PRO A 106 0.56 -8.28 -8.24
N GLU A 107 0.60 -9.05 -9.33
CA GLU A 107 0.29 -8.58 -10.68
C GLU A 107 -1.20 -8.19 -10.88
N LYS A 108 -2.09 -8.74 -10.05
CA LYS A 108 -3.54 -8.45 -10.05
C LYS A 108 -3.98 -7.59 -8.85
N ALA A 109 -3.06 -7.16 -8.01
CA ALA A 109 -3.37 -6.43 -6.79
C ALA A 109 -4.08 -5.10 -7.07
N GLU A 110 -5.27 -4.88 -6.49
CA GLU A 110 -6.08 -3.68 -6.72
C GLU A 110 -6.46 -3.06 -5.39
N PHE A 111 -6.25 -1.74 -5.25
CA PHE A 111 -6.74 -1.05 -4.08
C PHE A 111 -8.29 -1.12 -4.10
N PRO A 112 -8.96 -1.64 -3.05
CA PRO A 112 -10.39 -1.85 -3.06
C PRO A 112 -11.19 -0.60 -3.48
N PHE A 113 -12.01 -0.74 -4.52
CA PHE A 113 -12.84 0.30 -5.12
C PHE A 113 -12.08 1.52 -5.69
N PHE A 114 -10.77 1.39 -5.89
CA PHE A 114 -9.94 2.45 -6.46
C PHE A 114 -8.83 1.85 -7.34
N ASP A 115 -9.22 1.09 -8.37
CA ASP A 115 -8.23 0.63 -9.34
C ASP A 115 -7.78 1.77 -10.26
N VAL A 116 -6.52 1.67 -10.64
CA VAL A 116 -5.84 2.61 -11.52
C VAL A 116 -5.87 2.10 -12.97
N PHE A 117 -6.09 0.80 -13.22
CA PHE A 117 -5.97 0.19 -14.54
C PHE A 117 -7.31 -0.24 -15.15
#